data_AF-A0A917AN04-F1
#
_entry.id   AF-A0A917AN04-F1
#
_cell.length_a   1.000
_cell.length_b   1.000
_cell.length_c   1.000
_cell.angle_alpha   90.00
_cell.angle_beta   90.00
_cell.angle_gamma   90.00
#
_symmetry.space_group_name_H-M   'P 1'
#
loop_
_entity.id
_entity.type
_entity.pdbx_description
1 polymer ?
#
loop_
_entity_poly.entity_id
_entity_poly.type
_entity_poly.pdbx_seq_one_letter_code
_entity_poly.pdbx_strand_id
1 'polypeptide(L)'
;MGGNSPRLPVPLSGDEIVDSDGIYRVKKDDDKSFYYLQKKTDDEWETLYRFEKPSHQWDLENIHPICILTETSPESMFNKMYFLSRVTENGRITLLGDTLIIVNGKEKTKEKIEKHKIEEVAHRYFQIKV
;
A
#
# COMPACT_ATOMS: atom_id res chain seq x y z
N MET A 1 1.37 -0.46 -4.30
CA MET A 1 2.22 0.20 -3.27
C MET A 1 1.58 -0.01 -1.90
N GLY A 2 2.37 -0.27 -0.85
CA GLY A 2 1.87 -0.68 0.47
C GLY A 2 0.94 0.31 1.20
N GLY A 3 0.89 1.57 0.75
CA GLY A 3 0.09 2.64 1.36
C GLY A 3 -1.43 2.50 1.26
N ASN A 4 -1.99 1.53 0.53
CA ASN A 4 -3.43 1.31 0.41
C ASN A 4 -3.77 -0.17 0.68
N SER A 5 -3.28 -0.72 1.79
CA SER A 5 -3.51 -2.14 2.13
C SER A 5 -4.54 -2.27 3.24
N PRO A 6 -5.51 -3.20 3.14
CA PRO A 6 -6.48 -3.45 4.21
C PRO A 6 -5.79 -4.03 5.46
N ARG A 7 -6.30 -3.69 6.65
CA ARG A 7 -5.92 -4.27 7.95
C ARG A 7 -6.66 -5.55 8.27
N LEU A 8 -7.80 -5.76 7.62
CA LEU A 8 -8.64 -6.94 7.79
C LEU A 8 -8.42 -7.91 6.63
N PRO A 9 -8.49 -9.24 6.87
CA PRO A 9 -8.51 -10.22 5.79
C PRO A 9 -9.65 -9.92 4.81
N VAL A 10 -9.35 -9.88 3.51
CA VAL A 10 -10.36 -9.69 2.46
C VAL A 10 -10.74 -11.06 1.90
N PRO A 11 -12.01 -11.49 1.99
CA PRO A 11 -12.45 -12.78 1.48
C PRO A 11 -12.29 -12.91 -0.04
N LEU A 12 -11.83 -14.07 -0.50
CA LEU A 12 -11.77 -14.40 -1.93
C LEU A 12 -13.15 -14.67 -2.56
N SER A 13 -14.22 -14.76 -1.74
CA SER A 13 -15.60 -14.88 -2.20
C SER A 13 -16.10 -13.64 -2.94
N GLY A 14 -15.45 -12.49 -2.73
CA GLY A 14 -15.86 -11.19 -3.25
C GLY A 14 -16.72 -10.39 -2.29
N ASP A 15 -16.97 -10.91 -1.08
CA ASP A 15 -17.64 -10.16 -0.01
C ASP A 15 -16.86 -8.88 0.31
N GLU A 16 -17.61 -7.78 0.48
CA GLU A 16 -17.05 -6.49 0.85
C GLU A 16 -16.66 -6.49 2.34
N ILE A 17 -15.50 -5.93 2.63
CA ILE A 17 -15.08 -5.64 4.01
C ILE A 17 -14.98 -4.13 4.20
N VAL A 18 -15.47 -3.67 5.35
CA VAL A 18 -15.34 -2.27 5.77
C VAL A 18 -14.16 -2.19 6.74
N ASP A 19 -13.12 -1.45 6.34
CA ASP A 19 -11.97 -1.12 7.18
C ASP A 19 -11.99 0.38 7.53
N SER A 20 -11.09 0.86 8.40
CA SER A 20 -11.06 2.28 8.81
C SER A 20 -10.78 3.24 7.67
N ASP A 21 -10.07 2.77 6.63
CA ASP A 21 -9.62 3.61 5.53
C ASP A 21 -10.37 3.35 4.22
N GLY A 22 -11.43 2.51 4.23
CA GLY A 22 -12.31 2.30 3.09
C GLY A 22 -12.95 0.92 3.02
N ILE A 23 -13.65 0.67 1.92
CA ILE A 23 -14.28 -0.61 1.62
C ILE A 23 -13.39 -1.35 0.61
N TYR A 24 -13.11 -2.62 0.86
CA TYR A 24 -12.30 -3.47 0.00
C TYR A 24 -13.07 -4.71 -0.43
N ARG A 25 -12.71 -5.25 -1.59
CA ARG A 25 -13.18 -6.56 -2.06
C ARG A 25 -12.14 -7.23 -2.94
N VAL A 26 -12.30 -8.53 -3.15
CA VAL A 26 -11.59 -9.25 -4.20
C VAL A 26 -12.54 -9.52 -5.36
N LYS A 27 -12.23 -8.98 -6.55
CA LYS A 27 -12.94 -9.35 -7.78
C LYS A 27 -12.21 -10.51 -8.44
N LYS A 28 -12.93 -11.59 -8.75
CA LYS A 28 -12.43 -12.69 -9.57
C LYS A 28 -12.65 -12.38 -11.05
N ASP A 29 -11.68 -12.72 -11.90
CA ASP A 29 -11.90 -12.79 -13.34
C ASP A 29 -12.39 -14.21 -13.68
N ASP A 30 -13.53 -14.31 -14.34
CA ASP A 30 -14.17 -15.60 -14.61
C ASP A 30 -13.44 -16.38 -15.72
N ASP A 31 -12.73 -15.68 -16.61
CA ASP A 31 -12.05 -16.26 -17.77
C ASP A 31 -10.55 -16.46 -17.54
N LYS A 32 -9.96 -15.75 -16.59
CA LYS A 32 -8.53 -15.79 -16.29
C LYS A 32 -8.36 -16.09 -14.81
N SER A 33 -7.46 -16.99 -14.43
CA SER A 33 -7.19 -17.43 -13.05
C SER A 33 -6.63 -16.32 -12.11
N PHE A 34 -6.99 -15.07 -12.34
CA PHE A 34 -6.56 -13.89 -11.61
C PHE A 34 -7.66 -13.37 -10.68
N TYR A 35 -7.18 -12.73 -9.63
CA TYR A 35 -7.92 -12.02 -8.62
C TYR A 35 -7.43 -10.58 -8.61
N TYR A 36 -8.33 -9.66 -8.28
CA TYR A 36 -8.07 -8.23 -8.25
C TYR A 36 -8.47 -7.72 -6.88
N LEU A 37 -7.51 -7.28 -6.07
CA LEU A 37 -7.84 -6.55 -4.86
C LEU A 37 -8.29 -5.14 -5.27
N GLN A 38 -9.48 -4.77 -4.87
CA GLN A 38 -10.06 -3.46 -5.18
C GLN A 38 -10.40 -2.70 -3.91
N LYS A 39 -10.31 -1.37 -3.98
CA LYS A 39 -10.77 -0.44 -2.95
C LYS A 39 -11.83 0.49 -3.54
N LYS A 40 -12.88 0.78 -2.78
CA LYS A 40 -13.92 1.72 -3.20
C LYS A 40 -13.45 3.17 -2.94
N THR A 41 -13.46 3.99 -3.98
CA THR A 41 -13.10 5.42 -3.97
C THR A 41 -14.14 6.18 -4.78
N ASP A 42 -14.78 7.20 -4.21
CA ASP A 42 -15.80 8.02 -4.88
C ASP A 42 -16.89 7.20 -5.60
N ASP A 43 -17.36 6.15 -4.93
CA ASP A 43 -18.31 5.15 -5.42
C ASP A 43 -17.84 4.22 -6.56
N GLU A 44 -16.62 4.41 -7.05
CA GLU A 44 -15.97 3.57 -8.04
C GLU A 44 -15.01 2.56 -7.39
N TRP A 45 -14.75 1.45 -8.08
CA TRP A 45 -13.80 0.43 -7.64
C TRP A 45 -12.43 0.63 -8.30
N GLU A 46 -11.45 1.04 -7.52
CA GLU A 46 -10.06 1.14 -7.95
C GLU A 46 -9.33 -0.20 -7.73
N THR A 47 -8.70 -0.72 -8.79
CA THR A 47 -7.85 -1.91 -8.68
C THR A 47 -6.49 -1.54 -8.09
N LEU A 48 -6.15 -2.14 -6.94
CA LEU A 48 -4.87 -1.91 -6.27
C LEU A 48 -3.77 -2.78 -6.86
N TYR A 49 -4.05 -4.08 -6.99
CA TYR A 49 -3.16 -5.04 -7.64
C TYR A 49 -3.93 -6.29 -8.04
N ARG A 50 -3.31 -7.03 -8.96
CA ARG A 50 -3.77 -8.33 -9.44
C ARG A 50 -2.88 -9.42 -8.86
N PHE A 51 -3.46 -10.55 -8.49
CA PHE A 51 -2.74 -11.72 -7.99
C PHE A 51 -3.39 -13.02 -8.49
N GLU A 52 -2.65 -14.12 -8.41
CA GLU A 52 -3.12 -15.47 -8.75
C GLU A 52 -3.49 -16.24 -7.48
N LYS A 53 -4.11 -17.43 -7.63
CA LYS A 53 -4.23 -18.34 -6.48
C LYS A 53 -2.85 -18.69 -5.94
N PRO A 54 -2.72 -18.93 -4.62
CA PRO A 54 -1.51 -19.52 -4.06
C PRO A 54 -1.12 -20.79 -4.83
N SER A 55 0.15 -20.90 -5.18
CA SER A 55 0.74 -22.05 -5.85
C SER A 55 2.13 -22.31 -5.27
N HIS A 56 2.64 -23.53 -5.45
CA HIS A 56 3.96 -23.93 -4.97
C HIS A 56 5.12 -23.24 -5.72
N GLN A 57 4.84 -22.42 -6.74
CA GLN A 57 5.86 -21.72 -7.53
C GLN A 57 6.42 -20.48 -6.79
N TRP A 58 5.72 -19.99 -5.76
CA TRP A 58 6.10 -18.78 -5.02
C TRP A 58 6.67 -19.14 -3.66
N ASP A 59 7.89 -19.67 -3.65
CA ASP A 59 8.70 -19.87 -2.43
C ASP A 59 9.71 -18.71 -2.23
N LEU A 60 10.51 -18.79 -1.16
CA LEU A 60 11.49 -17.75 -0.86
C LEU A 60 12.56 -17.59 -1.95
N GLU A 61 12.96 -18.68 -2.61
CA GLU A 61 13.96 -18.64 -3.68
C GLU A 61 13.42 -17.93 -4.92
N ASN A 62 12.17 -18.21 -5.28
CA ASN A 62 11.50 -17.62 -6.43
C ASN A 62 11.08 -16.16 -6.21
N ILE A 63 10.82 -15.75 -4.96
CA ILE A 63 10.49 -14.36 -4.60
C ILE A 63 11.77 -13.50 -4.49
N HIS A 64 12.92 -14.08 -4.12
CA HIS A 64 14.14 -13.32 -3.88
C HIS A 64 14.59 -12.43 -5.06
N PRO A 65 14.59 -12.88 -6.33
CA PRO A 65 14.91 -12.02 -7.47
C PRO A 65 13.99 -10.80 -7.60
N ILE A 66 12.72 -10.92 -7.20
CA ILE A 66 11.74 -9.82 -7.25
C ILE A 66 12.07 -8.78 -6.17
N CYS A 67 12.53 -9.20 -4.99
CA CYS A 67 13.04 -8.30 -3.95
C CYS A 67 14.26 -7.52 -4.47
N ILE A 68 15.26 -8.22 -5.04
CA ILE A 68 16.45 -7.58 -5.61
C ILE A 68 16.08 -6.58 -6.70
N LEU A 69 15.16 -6.94 -7.60
CA LEU A 69 14.67 -6.02 -8.63
C LEU A 69 14.01 -4.78 -8.01
N THR A 70 13.19 -4.96 -6.98
CA THR A 70 12.51 -3.86 -6.27
C THR A 70 13.50 -2.96 -5.55
N GLU A 71 14.58 -3.52 -5.00
CA GLU A 71 15.60 -2.79 -4.24
C GLU A 71 16.62 -2.08 -5.14
N THR A 72 16.99 -2.67 -6.29
CA THR A 72 18.19 -2.23 -7.04
C THR A 72 17.89 -1.71 -8.43
N SER A 73 16.72 -2.00 -9.02
CA SER A 73 16.40 -1.57 -10.38
C SER A 73 16.49 -0.05 -10.52
N PRO A 74 17.13 0.47 -11.58
CA PRO A 74 17.08 1.89 -11.93
C PRO A 74 15.67 2.41 -12.18
N GLU A 75 14.69 1.55 -12.42
CA GLU A 75 13.28 1.92 -12.60
C GLU A 75 12.51 1.94 -11.29
N SER A 76 13.00 1.27 -10.25
CA SER A 76 12.35 1.24 -8.94
C SER A 76 12.26 2.63 -8.34
N MET A 77 11.12 2.97 -7.76
CA MET A 77 10.97 4.19 -6.96
C MET A 77 11.49 3.99 -5.53
N PHE A 78 11.57 2.75 -5.05
CA PHE A 78 11.87 2.43 -3.65
C PHE A 78 13.33 2.68 -3.28
N ASN A 79 14.22 2.82 -4.26
CA ASN A 79 15.63 3.21 -4.05
C ASN A 79 15.92 4.67 -4.40
N LYS A 80 14.90 5.46 -4.77
CA LYS A 80 15.05 6.87 -5.16
C LYS A 80 14.48 7.84 -4.14
N MET A 81 13.52 7.40 -3.33
CA MET A 81 12.81 8.26 -2.41
C MET A 81 12.31 7.48 -1.20
N TYR A 82 12.11 8.18 -0.08
CA TYR A 82 11.47 7.60 1.08
C TYR A 82 10.03 7.18 0.78
N PHE A 83 9.66 5.98 1.22
CA PHE A 83 8.28 5.52 1.24
C PHE A 83 8.00 4.90 2.61
N LEU A 84 7.40 5.67 3.50
CA LEU A 84 6.95 5.19 4.81
C LEU A 84 5.43 5.27 4.85
N SER A 85 4.77 4.21 5.31
CA SER A 85 3.32 4.24 5.52
C SER A 85 2.97 3.49 6.79
N ARG A 86 2.07 4.09 7.58
CA ARG A 86 1.60 3.52 8.85
C ARG A 86 0.09 3.74 8.95
N VAL A 87 -0.63 2.67 9.23
CA VAL A 87 -2.07 2.76 9.51
C VAL A 87 -2.27 3.34 10.92
N THR A 88 -3.29 4.17 11.08
CA THR A 88 -3.71 4.73 12.38
C THR A 88 -5.11 4.20 12.72
N GLU A 89 -5.62 4.56 13.90
CA GLU A 89 -6.98 4.19 14.32
C GLU A 89 -8.03 4.61 13.27
N ASN A 90 -7.94 5.86 12.82
CA ASN A 90 -8.93 6.51 11.96
C ASN A 90 -8.47 6.72 10.51
N GLY A 91 -7.31 6.21 10.11
CA GLY A 91 -6.83 6.39 8.74
C GLY A 91 -5.37 6.00 8.57
N ARG A 92 -4.56 6.88 8.00
CA ARG A 92 -3.20 6.54 7.56
C ARG A 92 -2.30 7.75 7.48
N ILE A 93 -1.02 7.52 7.78
CA ILE A 93 0.04 8.50 7.56
C ILE A 93 1.03 7.90 6.56
N THR A 94 1.38 8.68 5.54
CA THR A 94 2.33 8.29 4.49
C THR A 94 3.33 9.40 4.24
N LEU A 95 4.62 9.09 4.27
CA LEU A 95 5.68 9.94 3.76
C LEU A 95 6.14 9.40 2.41
N LEU A 96 5.87 10.14 1.35
CA LEU A 96 6.25 9.82 -0.02
C LEU A 96 7.27 10.87 -0.51
N GLY A 97 8.54 10.51 -0.47
CA GLY A 97 9.65 11.41 -0.74
C GLY A 97 9.70 12.52 0.29
N ASP A 98 9.37 13.73 -0.16
CA ASP A 98 9.26 14.93 0.66
C ASP A 98 7.80 15.34 0.93
N THR A 99 6.82 14.48 0.65
CA THR A 99 5.40 14.80 0.85
C THR A 99 4.81 13.96 1.97
N LEU A 100 4.35 14.62 3.04
CA LEU A 100 3.58 14.01 4.13
C LEU A 100 2.09 14.04 3.78
N ILE A 101 1.47 12.87 3.83
CA ILE A 101 0.04 12.67 3.54
C ILE A 101 -0.60 12.09 4.78
N ILE A 102 -1.61 12.76 5.33
CA ILE A 102 -2.36 12.30 6.49
C ILE A 102 -3.82 12.15 6.08
N VAL A 103 -4.36 10.94 6.26
CA VAL A 103 -5.77 10.62 6.12
C VAL A 103 -6.33 10.35 7.52
N ASN A 104 -7.39 11.05 7.89
CA ASN A 104 -8.09 10.89 9.16
C ASN A 104 -9.61 10.96 8.91
N GLY A 105 -10.26 9.80 8.87
CA GLY A 105 -11.64 9.67 8.40
C GLY A 105 -11.78 10.18 6.98
N LYS A 106 -12.60 11.22 6.79
CA LYS A 106 -12.84 11.86 5.47
C LYS A 106 -11.82 12.95 5.13
N GLU A 107 -11.01 13.39 6.10
CA GLU A 107 -10.04 14.46 5.89
C GLU A 107 -8.75 13.90 5.31
N LYS A 108 -8.21 14.60 4.31
CA LYS A 108 -6.93 14.27 3.69
C LYS A 108 -6.09 15.53 3.54
N THR A 109 -4.95 15.57 4.19
CA THR A 109 -3.96 16.64 4.03
C THR A 109 -2.75 16.14 3.26
N LYS A 110 -2.13 17.05 2.52
CA LYS A 110 -0.85 16.84 1.84
C LYS A 110 0.04 18.05 2.13
N GLU A 111 1.19 17.81 2.70
CA GLU A 111 2.15 18.84 3.07
C GLU A 111 3.51 18.50 2.46
N LYS A 112 4.17 19.49 1.87
CA LYS A 112 5.55 19.35 1.40
C LYS A 112 6.51 19.67 2.53
N ILE A 113 7.37 18.72 2.86
CA ILE A 113 8.34 18.75 3.93
C ILE A 113 9.68 19.22 3.39
N GLU A 114 10.31 20.15 4.09
CA GLU A 114 11.68 20.55 3.79
C GLU A 114 12.65 19.39 4.06
N LYS A 115 13.66 19.19 3.21
CA LYS A 115 14.56 18.04 3.30
C LYS A 115 15.17 17.82 4.70
N HIS A 116 15.52 18.90 5.40
CA HIS A 116 16.13 18.82 6.73
C HIS A 116 15.15 18.37 7.84
N LYS A 117 13.84 18.33 7.57
CA LYS A 117 12.80 17.88 8.51
C LYS A 117 12.38 16.42 8.28
N ILE A 118 12.87 15.77 7.22
CA ILE A 118 12.45 14.42 6.85
C ILE A 118 12.75 13.42 7.97
N GLU A 119 13.95 13.49 8.58
CA GLU A 119 14.33 12.60 9.68
C GLU A 119 13.43 12.81 10.92
N GLU A 120 13.14 14.05 11.26
CA GLU A 120 12.22 14.39 12.35
C GLU A 120 10.81 13.83 12.09
N VAL A 121 10.29 14.00 10.88
CA VAL A 121 8.99 13.46 10.45
C VAL A 121 8.97 11.94 10.49
N ALA A 122 10.02 11.29 10.01
CA ALA A 122 10.17 9.83 10.04
C ALA A 122 10.14 9.30 11.48
N HIS A 123 10.89 9.92 12.37
CA HIS A 123 10.92 9.53 13.78
C HIS A 123 9.57 9.79 14.48
N ARG A 124 9.02 11.00 14.30
CA ARG A 124 7.75 11.42 14.94
C ARG A 124 6.59 10.52 14.53
N TYR A 125 6.41 10.28 13.24
CA TYR A 125 5.23 9.58 12.74
C TYR A 125 5.43 8.09 12.52
N PHE A 126 6.65 7.59 12.33
CA PHE A 126 6.89 6.19 12.01
C PHE A 126 7.80 5.47 13.00
N GLN A 127 8.40 6.20 13.96
CA GLN A 127 9.31 5.65 14.97
C GLN A 127 10.54 4.97 14.33
N ILE A 128 10.98 5.51 13.18
CA ILE A 128 12.10 5.01 12.39
C ILE A 128 13.13 6.14 12.24
N LYS A 129 14.41 5.77 12.23
CA LYS A 129 15.53 6.64 11.82
C LYS A 129 15.86 6.35 10.36
N VAL A 130 16.03 7.39 9.55
CA VAL A 130 16.16 7.33 8.08
C VAL A 130 17.36 8.08 7.56
#